data_AF-A0A7W1KNZ1-F1
#
_entry.id   AF-A0A7W1KNZ1-F1
#
_cell.length_a   1.000
_cell.length_b   1.000
_cell.length_c   1.000
_cell.angle_alpha   90.00
_cell.angle_beta   90.00
_cell.angle_gamma   90.00
#
_symmetry.space_group_name_H-M   'P 1'
#
loop_
_entity.id
_entity.type
_entity.pdbx_description
1 polymer ?
#
loop_
_entity_poly.entity_id
_entity_poly.type
_entity_poly.pdbx_seq_one_letter_code
_entity_poly.pdbx_strand_id
1 'polypeptide(L)'
;MDSVRRDHFLAPANESELLLYRMTFDTPLRLDCRGTALPGLAKSWHKDSAGRVWTLTLKDGVRVYHDSPLTAHDVVAQWSDRKAIESSMSLQSAVALDDKRISVTLSRPQDSVPKILADPVFSLPIAAAQRPPGVRFEMLAGVDSRDALDRGADLAVTRDPTLVDYLAGRPEFSAFALPWSRTYVLLQPASAQALSLVGAETDRRSLARDAVSADARAAEPPFWWNESESCPTGVASGEIPASSRVVYLRGDEVARGLAERIVALAGSAAGLRAAAVEPEEFVPLLRTGSERAYVVALPRRTLAPCRESAALPEGARIQPLIDTRAYAIVRKGAPPLAVEWDGTVRVVPR
;
A
#
# COMPACT_ATOMS: atom_id res chain seq x y z
N MET A 1 7.21 -5.05 -15.89
CA MET A 1 6.26 -4.09 -15.32
C MET A 1 5.06 -4.90 -14.85
N ASP A 2 4.58 -4.68 -13.63
CA ASP A 2 3.36 -5.36 -13.19
C ASP A 2 2.20 -4.88 -14.07
N SER A 3 1.40 -5.81 -14.59
CA SER A 3 0.28 -5.47 -15.46
C SER A 3 -0.74 -4.62 -14.69
N VAL A 4 -1.23 -3.54 -15.30
CA VAL A 4 -2.36 -2.77 -14.76
C VAL A 4 -3.66 -3.43 -15.22
N ARG A 5 -4.49 -3.90 -14.27
CA ARG A 5 -5.82 -4.42 -14.58
C ARG A 5 -6.89 -3.35 -14.34
N ARG A 6 -7.84 -3.23 -15.28
CA ARG A 6 -8.87 -2.16 -15.25
C ARG A 6 -9.89 -2.34 -14.13
N ASP A 7 -10.17 -3.57 -13.73
CA ASP A 7 -11.04 -3.94 -12.61
C ASP A 7 -10.44 -3.59 -11.23
N HIS A 8 -9.11 -3.40 -11.15
CA HIS A 8 -8.39 -3.02 -9.93
C HIS A 8 -8.22 -1.50 -9.76
N PHE A 9 -8.84 -0.69 -10.62
CA PHE A 9 -8.63 0.77 -10.63
C PHE A 9 -9.00 1.48 -9.31
N LEU A 10 -9.79 0.83 -8.44
CA LEU A 10 -10.15 1.34 -7.12
C LEU A 10 -9.39 0.69 -5.95
N ALA A 11 -8.60 -0.36 -6.21
CA ALA A 11 -7.82 -1.11 -5.24
C ALA A 11 -6.51 -1.59 -5.89
N PRO A 12 -5.50 -0.70 -6.03
CA PRO A 12 -4.26 -1.03 -6.73
C PRO A 12 -3.54 -2.19 -6.04
N ALA A 13 -3.23 -3.24 -6.80
CA ALA A 13 -2.59 -4.46 -6.34
C ALA A 13 -1.06 -4.43 -6.49
N ASN A 14 -0.53 -3.52 -7.31
CA ASN A 14 0.90 -3.41 -7.61
C ASN A 14 1.38 -1.96 -7.74
N GLU A 15 2.70 -1.77 -7.88
CA GLU A 15 3.32 -0.43 -7.90
C GLU A 15 2.88 0.41 -9.11
N SER A 16 2.65 -0.24 -10.26
CA SER A 16 2.22 0.45 -11.50
C SER A 16 0.77 0.91 -11.38
N GLU A 17 -0.11 0.07 -10.81
CA GLU A 17 -1.49 0.44 -10.50
C GLU A 17 -1.53 1.55 -9.44
N LEU A 18 -0.68 1.50 -8.42
CA LEU A 18 -0.61 2.52 -7.38
C LEU A 18 -0.11 3.86 -7.92
N LEU A 19 0.90 3.84 -8.79
CA LEU A 19 1.38 5.03 -9.52
C LEU A 19 0.25 5.63 -10.37
N LEU A 20 -0.43 4.81 -11.18
CA LEU A 20 -1.55 5.28 -12.00
C LEU A 20 -2.66 5.86 -11.13
N TYR A 21 -3.03 5.17 -10.06
CA TYR A 21 -4.05 5.60 -9.11
C TYR A 21 -3.74 6.98 -8.54
N ARG A 22 -2.52 7.24 -8.07
CA ARG A 22 -2.10 8.54 -7.52
C ARG A 22 -2.10 9.68 -8.55
N MET A 23 -2.15 9.34 -9.84
CA MET A 23 -2.19 10.31 -10.93
C MET A 23 -3.61 10.57 -11.45
N THR A 24 -4.56 9.67 -11.17
CA THR A 24 -5.96 9.79 -11.60
C THR A 24 -6.93 10.04 -10.46
N PHE A 25 -6.50 9.84 -9.22
CA PHE A 25 -7.23 10.15 -8.00
C PHE A 25 -6.41 11.08 -7.12
N ASP A 26 -7.10 11.91 -6.35
CA ASP A 26 -6.47 12.71 -5.30
C ASP A 26 -7.28 12.64 -4.01
N THR A 27 -6.59 12.79 -2.88
CA THR A 27 -7.17 12.78 -1.53
C THR A 27 -7.31 14.21 -1.01
N PRO A 28 -8.15 14.48 0.01
CA PRO A 28 -8.24 15.82 0.61
C PRO A 28 -6.90 16.39 1.04
N LEU A 29 -6.09 15.54 1.67
CA LEU A 29 -4.74 15.86 2.11
C LEU A 29 -3.77 14.94 1.40
N ARG A 30 -2.53 15.39 1.25
CA ARG A 30 -1.39 14.54 0.92
C ARG A 30 -0.40 14.55 2.07
N LEU A 31 0.50 13.58 2.10
CA LEU A 31 1.53 13.52 3.13
C LEU A 31 2.90 13.43 2.46
N ASP A 32 3.78 14.37 2.77
CA ASP A 32 5.18 14.25 2.35
C ASP A 32 5.85 13.00 2.97
N CYS A 33 7.06 12.67 2.52
CA CYS A 33 7.78 11.51 3.03
C CYS A 33 8.03 11.52 4.57
N ARG A 34 7.93 12.69 5.21
CA ARG A 34 8.05 12.89 6.66
C ARG A 34 6.70 12.81 7.39
N GLY A 35 5.60 12.67 6.66
CA GLY A 35 4.25 12.61 7.20
C GLY A 35 3.68 13.99 7.55
N THR A 36 4.23 15.06 6.97
CA THR A 36 3.69 16.41 7.05
C THR A 36 2.54 16.56 6.07
N ALA A 37 1.42 17.11 6.53
CA ALA A 37 0.25 17.33 5.70
C ALA A 37 0.49 18.43 4.65
N LEU A 38 0.18 18.11 3.40
CA LEU A 38 0.21 18.99 2.25
C LEU A 38 -1.20 19.11 1.64
N PRO A 39 -1.50 20.22 0.95
CA PRO A 39 -2.73 20.34 0.18
C PRO A 39 -2.88 19.23 -0.88
N GLY A 40 -4.00 18.50 -0.80
CA GLY A 40 -4.52 17.62 -1.85
C GLY A 40 -5.70 18.31 -2.53
N LEU A 41 -6.91 17.75 -2.47
CA LEU A 41 -8.14 18.44 -2.91
C LEU A 41 -8.50 19.64 -2.01
N ALA A 42 -8.15 19.57 -0.72
CA ALA A 42 -8.32 20.68 0.21
C ALA A 42 -7.10 21.62 0.16
N LYS A 43 -7.35 22.93 0.08
CA LYS A 43 -6.31 23.98 0.14
C LYS A 43 -5.97 24.41 1.55
N SER A 44 -6.91 24.28 2.48
CA SER A 44 -6.74 24.65 3.88
C SER A 44 -7.65 23.85 4.80
N TRP A 45 -7.30 23.82 6.07
CA TRP A 45 -8.05 23.17 7.13
C TRP A 45 -7.86 23.89 8.45
N HIS A 46 -8.87 23.86 9.32
CA HIS A 46 -8.77 24.40 10.67
C HIS A 46 -9.61 23.56 11.65
N LYS A 47 -9.18 23.51 12.91
CA LYS A 47 -9.86 22.78 13.99
C LYS A 47 -10.69 23.71 14.86
N ASP A 48 -11.69 23.14 15.52
CA ASP A 48 -12.32 23.74 16.68
C ASP A 48 -11.37 23.78 17.89
N SER A 49 -11.79 24.45 18.97
CA SER A 49 -10.99 24.55 20.20
C SER A 49 -10.69 23.18 20.83
N ALA A 50 -11.58 22.20 20.64
CA ALA A 50 -11.44 20.85 21.18
C ALA A 50 -10.61 19.90 20.29
N GLY A 51 -10.24 20.30 19.07
CA GLY A 51 -9.55 19.44 18.09
C GLY A 51 -10.36 18.25 17.61
N ARG A 52 -11.69 18.27 17.80
CA ARG A 52 -12.60 17.18 17.44
C ARG A 52 -13.29 17.44 16.11
N VAL A 53 -13.56 18.70 15.77
CA VAL A 53 -14.20 19.09 14.53
C VAL A 53 -13.19 19.83 13.66
N TRP A 54 -13.01 19.36 12.43
CA TRP A 54 -12.12 19.98 11.45
C TRP A 54 -12.94 20.44 10.25
N THR A 55 -12.75 21.68 9.83
CA THR A 55 -13.31 22.19 8.58
C THR A 55 -12.22 22.19 7.50
N LEU A 56 -12.48 21.51 6.40
CA LEU A 56 -11.64 21.47 5.21
C LEU A 56 -12.22 22.43 4.16
N THR A 57 -11.37 23.20 3.50
CA THR A 57 -11.79 24.05 2.35
C THR A 57 -11.18 23.50 1.07
N LEU A 58 -12.02 23.18 0.09
CA LEU A 58 -11.63 22.68 -1.22
C LEU A 58 -10.90 23.74 -2.05
N LYS A 59 -9.99 23.28 -2.93
CA LYS A 59 -9.36 24.11 -3.96
C LYS A 59 -10.40 24.64 -4.95
N ASP A 60 -10.13 25.82 -5.49
CA ASP A 60 -10.97 26.40 -6.54
C ASP A 60 -10.71 25.66 -7.87
N GLY A 61 -11.76 25.47 -8.67
CA GLY A 61 -11.65 24.94 -10.03
C GLY A 61 -11.32 23.45 -10.12
N VAL A 62 -11.38 22.70 -9.01
CA VAL A 62 -11.30 21.23 -9.06
C VAL A 62 -12.53 20.71 -9.80
N ARG A 63 -12.29 19.78 -10.73
CA ARG A 63 -13.30 19.09 -11.54
C ARG A 63 -13.13 17.58 -11.40
N VAL A 64 -14.26 16.88 -11.38
CA VAL A 64 -14.29 15.41 -11.46
C VAL A 64 -13.95 14.93 -12.87
N TYR A 65 -13.79 13.61 -13.04
CA TYR A 65 -13.42 12.98 -14.32
C TYR A 65 -14.30 13.38 -15.52
N HIS A 66 -15.57 13.75 -15.31
CA HIS A 66 -16.50 14.21 -16.35
C HIS A 66 -16.55 15.73 -16.54
N ASP A 67 -15.51 16.45 -16.10
CA ASP A 67 -15.37 17.91 -16.17
C ASP A 67 -16.41 18.73 -15.38
N SER A 68 -17.32 18.12 -14.61
CA SER A 68 -18.17 18.85 -13.66
C SER A 68 -17.33 19.42 -12.50
N PRO A 69 -17.63 20.64 -12.00
CA PRO A 69 -17.01 21.16 -10.78
C PRO A 69 -17.19 20.17 -9.62
N LEU A 70 -16.12 19.92 -8.87
CA LEU A 70 -16.19 19.11 -7.67
C LEU A 70 -16.66 19.98 -6.49
N THR A 71 -17.75 19.59 -5.86
CA THR A 71 -18.27 20.24 -4.64
C THR A 71 -18.00 19.41 -3.39
N ALA A 72 -18.10 20.03 -2.22
CA ALA A 72 -18.07 19.34 -0.94
C ALA A 72 -19.20 18.31 -0.79
N HIS A 73 -20.36 18.56 -1.40
CA HIS A 73 -21.47 17.60 -1.42
C HIS A 73 -21.09 16.33 -2.18
N ASP A 74 -20.42 16.45 -3.32
CA ASP A 74 -19.93 15.30 -4.09
C ASP A 74 -18.89 14.51 -3.30
N VAL A 75 -17.98 15.21 -2.61
CA VAL A 75 -16.97 14.59 -1.74
C VAL A 75 -17.60 13.76 -0.63
N VAL A 76 -18.56 14.33 0.10
CA VAL A 76 -19.24 13.64 1.19
C VAL A 76 -20.08 12.47 0.66
N ALA A 77 -20.79 12.64 -0.44
CA ALA A 77 -21.56 11.57 -1.09
C ALA A 77 -20.65 10.38 -1.46
N GLN A 78 -19.52 10.65 -2.11
CA GLN A 78 -18.57 9.60 -2.49
C GLN A 78 -17.96 8.89 -1.28
N TRP A 79 -17.69 9.59 -0.18
CA TRP A 79 -17.21 8.97 1.06
C TRP A 79 -18.27 8.08 1.70
N SER A 80 -19.53 8.49 1.67
CA SER A 80 -20.65 7.69 2.13
C SER A 80 -20.84 6.43 1.29
N ASP A 81 -20.85 6.55 -0.05
CA ASP A 81 -21.01 5.41 -0.97
C ASP A 81 -19.92 4.36 -0.79
N ARG A 82 -18.68 4.80 -0.54
CA ARG A 82 -17.53 3.92 -0.27
C ARG A 82 -17.45 3.43 1.16
N LYS A 83 -18.34 3.88 2.06
CA LYS A 83 -18.26 3.64 3.50
C LYS A 83 -16.89 4.04 4.09
N ALA A 84 -16.30 5.10 3.54
CA ALA A 84 -14.96 5.55 3.88
C ALA A 84 -14.86 5.93 5.37
N ILE A 85 -15.86 6.64 5.90
CA ILE A 85 -15.95 7.04 7.30
C ILE A 85 -15.95 5.82 8.23
N GLU A 86 -16.84 4.86 7.98
CA GLU A 86 -16.94 3.60 8.74
C GLU A 86 -15.62 2.82 8.71
N SER A 87 -15.04 2.66 7.52
CA SER A 87 -13.78 1.92 7.33
C SER A 87 -12.57 2.59 7.98
N SER A 88 -12.61 3.91 8.19
CA SER A 88 -11.50 4.67 8.77
C SER A 88 -11.40 4.51 10.28
N MET A 89 -12.53 4.20 10.94
CA MET A 89 -12.71 4.11 12.40
C MET A 89 -12.38 5.37 13.21
N SER A 90 -11.66 6.32 12.63
CA SER A 90 -11.14 7.53 13.26
C SER A 90 -12.06 8.72 13.04
N LEU A 91 -12.86 8.71 11.97
CA LEU A 91 -13.90 9.71 11.69
C LEU A 91 -15.26 9.18 12.15
N GLN A 92 -16.03 10.06 12.79
CA GLN A 92 -17.40 9.82 13.20
C GLN A 92 -18.40 10.26 12.12
N SER A 93 -18.13 11.39 11.45
CA SER A 93 -19.01 11.92 10.41
C SER A 93 -18.28 12.91 9.50
N ALA A 94 -18.84 13.14 8.32
CA ALA A 94 -18.47 14.21 7.41
C ALA A 94 -19.74 14.85 6.84
N VAL A 95 -19.78 16.18 6.78
CA VAL A 95 -20.95 16.95 6.30
C VAL A 95 -20.45 18.13 5.45
N ALA A 96 -21.08 18.35 4.30
CA ALA A 96 -20.85 19.54 3.51
C ALA A 96 -21.52 20.74 4.19
N LEU A 97 -20.74 21.77 4.50
CA LEU A 97 -21.24 23.04 5.06
C LEU A 97 -21.75 23.96 3.95
N ASP A 98 -21.12 23.90 2.78
CA ASP A 98 -21.47 24.54 1.51
C ASP A 98 -20.67 23.86 0.39
N ASP A 99 -20.74 24.36 -0.85
CA ASP A 99 -20.06 23.80 -2.03
C ASP A 99 -18.55 23.60 -1.88
N LYS A 100 -17.87 24.30 -0.96
CA LYS A 100 -16.41 24.27 -0.82
C LYS A 100 -15.93 23.83 0.55
N ARG A 101 -16.79 23.76 1.56
CA ARG A 101 -16.39 23.47 2.93
C ARG A 101 -16.99 22.16 3.42
N ILE A 102 -16.14 21.30 3.96
CA ILE A 102 -16.51 20.02 4.57
C ILE A 102 -16.17 20.08 6.05
N SER A 103 -17.13 19.82 6.92
CA SER A 103 -16.89 19.57 8.34
C SER A 103 -16.72 18.08 8.56
N VAL A 104 -15.61 17.66 9.19
CA VAL A 104 -15.37 16.29 9.62
C VAL A 104 -15.28 16.23 11.14
N THR A 105 -15.96 15.26 11.72
CA THR A 105 -15.96 15.01 13.17
C THR A 105 -15.13 13.78 13.46
N LEU A 106 -14.20 13.87 14.41
CA LEU A 106 -13.32 12.78 14.81
C LEU A 106 -13.88 12.03 16.02
N SER A 107 -13.62 10.72 16.07
CA SER A 107 -13.95 9.87 17.23
C SER A 107 -13.17 10.27 18.49
N ARG A 108 -11.97 10.87 18.31
CA ARG A 108 -11.12 11.39 19.39
C ARG A 108 -10.50 12.74 18.97
N PRO A 109 -10.30 13.68 19.91
CA PRO A 109 -9.54 14.91 19.65
C PRO A 109 -8.16 14.65 19.05
N GLN A 110 -7.74 15.50 18.10
CA GLN A 110 -6.39 15.50 17.55
C GLN A 110 -5.84 16.92 17.48
N ASP A 111 -4.54 17.07 17.71
CA ASP A 111 -3.90 18.38 17.64
C ASP A 111 -3.51 18.82 16.24
N SER A 112 -3.23 17.85 15.38
CA SER A 112 -2.90 18.03 13.97
C SER A 112 -4.04 17.55 13.08
N VAL A 113 -4.05 18.04 11.83
CA VAL A 113 -5.05 17.63 10.85
C VAL A 113 -5.10 16.10 10.72
N PRO A 114 -6.31 15.49 10.67
CA PRO A 114 -6.45 14.04 10.66
C PRO A 114 -5.81 13.43 9.40
N LYS A 115 -4.63 12.83 9.58
CA LYS A 115 -3.80 12.27 8.50
C LYS A 115 -4.51 11.18 7.70
N ILE A 116 -5.48 10.49 8.30
CA ILE A 116 -6.36 9.51 7.65
C ILE A 116 -7.09 10.08 6.42
N LEU A 117 -7.27 11.40 6.32
CA LEU A 117 -7.79 12.06 5.11
C LEU A 117 -6.81 12.03 3.91
N ALA A 118 -5.61 11.49 4.06
CA ALA A 118 -4.68 11.19 2.97
C ALA A 118 -4.74 9.71 2.53
N ASP A 119 -5.57 8.91 3.18
CA ASP A 119 -5.75 7.50 2.84
C ASP A 119 -6.54 7.34 1.52
N PRO A 120 -6.17 6.40 0.64
CA PRO A 120 -6.83 6.18 -0.64
C PRO A 120 -8.35 6.00 -0.56
N VAL A 121 -8.92 5.50 0.54
CA VAL A 121 -10.37 5.34 0.67
C VAL A 121 -11.13 6.68 0.55
N PHE A 122 -10.48 7.80 0.89
CA PHE A 122 -11.03 9.16 0.80
C PHE A 122 -10.76 9.84 -0.55
N SER A 123 -10.17 9.13 -1.51
CA SER A 123 -9.80 9.73 -2.79
C SER A 123 -10.99 9.96 -3.71
N LEU A 124 -10.88 10.97 -4.57
CA LEU A 124 -11.82 11.25 -5.65
C LEU A 124 -11.11 11.23 -6.99
N PRO A 125 -11.78 10.76 -8.06
CA PRO A 125 -11.23 10.82 -9.40
C PRO A 125 -11.13 12.28 -9.85
N ILE A 126 -9.96 12.66 -10.36
CA ILE A 126 -9.69 14.02 -10.86
C ILE A 126 -9.72 14.06 -12.39
N ALA A 127 -10.18 15.18 -12.94
CA ALA A 127 -10.19 15.41 -14.39
C ALA A 127 -8.77 15.32 -14.97
N ALA A 128 -8.66 14.87 -16.23
CA ALA A 128 -7.38 14.78 -16.93
C ALA A 128 -6.66 16.15 -17.01
N ALA A 129 -7.41 17.24 -17.11
CA ALA A 129 -6.89 18.60 -17.15
C ALA A 129 -6.18 19.05 -15.85
N GLN A 130 -6.39 18.35 -14.72
CA GLN A 130 -5.72 18.62 -13.45
C GLN A 130 -4.46 17.78 -13.24
N ARG A 131 -4.14 16.89 -14.18
CA ARG A 131 -2.89 16.12 -14.14
C ARG A 131 -1.72 17.02 -14.51
N PRO A 132 -0.50 16.76 -14.00
CA PRO A 132 0.68 17.47 -14.44
C PRO A 132 0.80 17.43 -15.97
N PRO A 133 1.00 18.59 -16.63
CA PRO A 133 1.12 18.63 -18.09
C PRO A 133 2.31 17.78 -18.55
N GLY A 134 2.16 17.12 -19.70
CA GLY A 134 3.21 16.27 -20.28
C GLY A 134 3.25 14.84 -19.77
N VAL A 135 2.30 14.41 -18.93
CA VAL A 135 2.18 12.99 -18.54
C VAL A 135 1.22 12.25 -19.47
N ARG A 136 1.74 11.22 -20.15
CA ARG A 136 0.95 10.27 -20.94
C ARG A 136 1.05 8.88 -20.32
N PHE A 137 -0.08 8.26 -20.06
CA PHE A 137 -0.14 6.86 -19.65
C PHE A 137 -0.34 5.99 -20.88
N GLU A 138 0.56 5.02 -21.06
CA GLU A 138 0.46 4.03 -22.12
C GLU A 138 0.41 2.64 -21.48
N MET A 139 -0.60 1.87 -21.87
CA MET A 139 -0.78 0.50 -21.40
C MET A 139 -0.05 -0.44 -22.35
N LEU A 140 1.14 -0.88 -21.96
CA LEU A 140 1.98 -1.76 -22.77
C LEU A 140 1.72 -3.23 -22.36
N ALA A 141 0.83 -3.91 -23.07
CA ALA A 141 0.50 -5.31 -22.78
C ALA A 141 1.63 -6.26 -23.21
N GLY A 142 2.07 -7.14 -22.32
CA GLY A 142 3.09 -8.17 -22.60
C GLY A 142 4.50 -7.62 -22.80
N VAL A 143 4.74 -6.35 -22.46
CA VAL A 143 6.05 -5.68 -22.56
C VAL A 143 6.65 -5.58 -21.17
N ASP A 144 7.89 -6.03 -20.99
CA ASP A 144 8.57 -5.87 -19.71
C ASP A 144 9.04 -4.42 -19.48
N SER A 145 9.52 -4.13 -18.28
CA SER A 145 9.92 -2.76 -17.91
C SER A 145 11.13 -2.27 -18.70
N ARG A 146 12.04 -3.16 -19.10
CA ARG A 146 13.20 -2.82 -19.91
C ARG A 146 12.75 -2.40 -21.30
N ASP A 147 11.91 -3.21 -21.94
CA ASP A 147 11.40 -2.90 -23.27
C ASP A 147 10.56 -1.62 -23.27
N ALA A 148 9.78 -1.36 -22.21
CA ALA A 148 9.04 -0.11 -22.05
C ALA A 148 9.98 1.11 -22.01
N LEU A 149 11.08 1.02 -21.27
CA LEU A 149 12.11 2.06 -21.22
C LEU A 149 12.85 2.21 -22.56
N ASP A 150 13.19 1.12 -23.24
CA ASP A 150 13.81 1.16 -24.57
C ASP A 150 12.86 1.78 -25.62
N ARG A 151 11.53 1.66 -25.45
CA ARG A 151 10.50 2.30 -26.28
C ARG A 151 10.20 3.77 -25.93
N GLY A 152 10.91 4.33 -24.96
CA GLY A 152 10.81 5.76 -24.62
C GLY A 152 10.00 6.09 -23.38
N ALA A 153 9.60 5.12 -22.54
CA ALA A 153 9.03 5.46 -21.25
C ALA A 153 10.02 6.30 -20.41
N ASP A 154 9.50 7.31 -19.72
CA ASP A 154 10.31 8.25 -18.93
C ASP A 154 10.44 7.84 -17.46
N LEU A 155 9.53 7.00 -16.97
CA LEU A 155 9.49 6.52 -15.59
C LEU A 155 9.09 5.05 -15.57
N ALA A 156 9.87 4.24 -14.85
CA ALA A 156 9.48 2.90 -14.43
C ALA A 156 9.70 2.73 -12.93
N VAL A 157 8.70 2.21 -12.23
CA VAL A 157 8.83 1.79 -10.83
C VAL A 157 9.00 0.28 -10.82
N THR A 158 10.09 -0.22 -10.24
CA THR A 158 10.44 -1.65 -10.27
C THR A 158 10.98 -2.14 -8.94
N ARG A 159 10.70 -3.40 -8.60
CA ARG A 159 11.37 -4.12 -7.50
C ARG A 159 12.40 -5.12 -8.00
N ASP A 160 12.54 -5.26 -9.31
CA ASP A 160 13.50 -6.15 -9.97
C ASP A 160 14.90 -5.50 -9.94
N PRO A 161 15.83 -6.04 -9.13
CA PRO A 161 17.19 -5.51 -9.04
C PRO A 161 17.97 -5.71 -10.33
N THR A 162 17.64 -6.73 -11.14
CA THR A 162 18.36 -7.00 -12.39
C THR A 162 18.14 -5.89 -13.42
N LEU A 163 16.96 -5.26 -13.43
CA LEU A 163 16.70 -4.08 -14.24
C LEU A 163 17.50 -2.87 -13.75
N VAL A 164 17.65 -2.70 -12.43
CA VAL A 164 18.44 -1.60 -11.87
C VAL A 164 19.90 -1.74 -12.28
N ASP A 165 20.46 -2.95 -12.15
CA ASP A 165 21.84 -3.26 -12.53
C ASP A 165 22.07 -3.09 -14.03
N TYR A 166 21.12 -3.56 -14.86
CA TYR A 166 21.15 -3.41 -16.31
C TYR A 166 21.23 -1.93 -16.76
N LEU A 167 20.59 -1.03 -16.01
CA LEU A 167 20.54 0.40 -16.32
C LEU A 167 21.64 1.22 -15.65
N ALA A 168 22.40 0.64 -14.71
CA ALA A 168 23.42 1.35 -13.93
C ALA A 168 24.52 2.00 -14.80
N GLY A 169 24.72 1.54 -16.04
CA GLY A 169 25.69 2.11 -17.00
C GLY A 169 25.08 3.04 -18.06
N ARG A 170 23.77 3.29 -18.04
CA ARG A 170 23.07 4.04 -19.09
C ARG A 170 22.90 5.51 -18.69
N PRO A 171 23.67 6.46 -19.28
CA PRO A 171 23.71 7.84 -18.82
C PRO A 171 22.39 8.61 -19.05
N GLU A 172 21.47 8.08 -19.85
CA GLU A 172 20.14 8.64 -20.06
C GLU A 172 19.17 8.37 -18.91
N PHE A 173 19.47 7.43 -18.02
CA PHE A 173 18.64 7.09 -16.87
C PHE A 173 19.30 7.44 -15.53
N SER A 174 18.46 7.59 -14.51
CA SER A 174 18.87 7.68 -13.12
C SER A 174 17.96 6.78 -12.29
N ALA A 175 18.56 5.96 -11.42
CA ALA A 175 17.85 5.05 -10.54
C ALA A 175 17.84 5.62 -9.12
N PHE A 176 16.67 5.76 -8.53
CA PHE A 176 16.49 6.23 -7.16
C PHE A 176 15.86 5.13 -6.33
N ALA A 177 16.55 4.70 -5.27
CA ALA A 177 15.96 3.80 -4.30
C ALA A 177 14.83 4.53 -3.55
N LEU A 178 13.62 3.95 -3.58
CA LEU A 178 12.47 4.48 -2.86
C LEU A 178 12.52 4.03 -1.38
N PRO A 179 11.74 4.65 -0.49
CA PRO A 179 11.64 4.20 0.89
C PRO A 179 11.22 2.72 1.00
N TRP A 180 11.66 2.06 2.08
CA TRP A 180 11.14 0.75 2.48
C TRP A 180 9.62 0.85 2.64
N SER A 181 8.91 0.07 1.83
CA SER A 181 7.46 0.24 1.62
C SER A 181 6.66 -1.03 1.89
N ARG A 182 7.30 -2.21 1.89
CA ARG A 182 6.64 -3.48 2.21
C ARG A 182 7.43 -4.23 3.27
N THR A 183 6.73 -4.81 4.23
CA THR A 183 7.27 -5.80 5.16
C THR A 183 6.64 -7.14 4.86
N TYR A 184 7.45 -8.11 4.45
CA TYR A 184 7.01 -9.50 4.33
C TYR A 184 6.98 -10.13 5.72
N VAL A 185 5.88 -10.82 6.01
CA VAL A 185 5.63 -11.46 7.30
C VAL A 185 5.25 -12.92 7.10
N LEU A 186 5.61 -13.76 8.08
CA LEU A 186 5.02 -15.08 8.26
C LEU A 186 3.81 -14.93 9.18
N LEU A 187 2.61 -15.13 8.62
CA LEU A 187 1.37 -15.18 9.38
C LEU A 187 1.04 -16.61 9.75
N GLN A 188 0.74 -16.84 11.03
CA GLN A 188 0.33 -18.14 11.53
C GLN A 188 -1.02 -18.02 12.24
N PRO A 189 -2.04 -18.81 11.86
CA PRO A 189 -3.30 -18.82 12.59
C PRO A 189 -3.10 -19.08 14.08
N ALA A 190 -3.91 -18.45 14.92
CA ALA A 190 -3.79 -18.53 16.38
C ALA A 190 -3.79 -19.98 16.89
N SER A 191 -4.69 -20.80 16.32
CA SER A 191 -4.89 -22.21 16.64
C SER A 191 -3.78 -23.14 16.16
N ALA A 192 -2.95 -22.71 15.21
CA ALA A 192 -1.88 -23.53 14.65
C ALA A 192 -0.67 -23.59 15.60
N GLN A 193 0.17 -24.63 15.54
CA GLN A 193 1.41 -24.67 16.33
C GLN A 193 2.40 -23.60 15.82
N ALA A 194 3.05 -22.85 16.72
CA ALA A 194 4.01 -21.82 16.31
C ALA A 194 5.22 -22.43 15.58
N LEU A 195 5.71 -21.74 14.54
CA LEU A 195 6.89 -22.12 13.79
C LEU A 195 8.04 -21.21 14.22
N SER A 196 8.78 -21.61 15.25
CA SER A 196 9.91 -20.83 15.77
C SER A 196 11.16 -21.04 14.91
N LEU A 197 11.10 -20.65 13.63
CA LEU A 197 12.17 -20.86 12.65
C LEU A 197 13.01 -19.61 12.35
N VAL A 198 12.43 -18.43 12.55
CA VAL A 198 13.03 -17.13 12.15
C VAL A 198 12.90 -16.12 13.30
N GLY A 199 13.45 -16.44 14.46
CA GLY A 199 13.28 -15.62 15.66
C GLY A 199 14.30 -14.49 15.77
N ALA A 200 15.52 -14.71 15.26
CA ALA A 200 16.62 -13.79 15.44
C ALA A 200 16.76 -12.81 14.27
N GLU A 201 17.39 -11.66 14.54
CA GLU A 201 17.76 -10.72 13.47
C GLU A 201 18.72 -11.34 12.46
N THR A 202 19.62 -12.23 12.90
CA THR A 202 20.55 -12.95 12.02
C THR A 202 19.82 -13.80 10.98
N ASP A 203 18.74 -14.47 11.38
CA ASP A 203 17.94 -15.31 10.50
C ASP A 203 17.25 -14.45 9.45
N ARG A 204 16.66 -13.31 9.88
CA ARG A 204 16.02 -12.33 8.98
C ARG A 204 16.99 -11.71 8.00
N ARG A 205 18.23 -11.44 8.42
CA ARG A 205 19.29 -10.97 7.52
C ARG A 205 19.71 -12.04 6.52
N SER A 206 19.74 -13.32 6.89
CA SER A 206 19.98 -14.41 5.94
C SER A 206 18.82 -14.55 4.95
N LEU A 207 17.56 -14.48 5.40
CA LEU A 207 16.42 -14.46 4.48
C LEU A 207 16.50 -13.32 3.46
N ALA A 208 16.81 -12.10 3.92
CA ALA A 208 16.91 -10.94 3.04
C ALA A 208 18.00 -11.09 1.97
N ARG A 209 19.11 -11.77 2.27
CA ARG A 209 20.23 -11.95 1.32
C ARG A 209 20.08 -13.18 0.44
N ASP A 210 19.59 -14.28 1.01
CA ASP A 210 19.77 -15.61 0.43
C ASP A 210 18.46 -16.20 -0.13
N ALA A 211 17.30 -15.67 0.28
CA ALA A 211 16.00 -16.25 -0.06
C ALA A 211 15.25 -15.50 -1.18
N VAL A 212 15.65 -14.28 -1.51
CA VAL A 212 14.87 -13.40 -2.39
C VAL A 212 15.74 -12.69 -3.41
N SER A 213 15.18 -12.46 -4.61
CA SER A 213 15.80 -11.66 -5.67
C SER A 213 15.18 -10.26 -5.71
N ALA A 214 15.32 -9.52 -4.61
CA ALA A 214 14.81 -8.16 -4.45
C ALA A 214 15.76 -7.36 -3.55
N ASP A 215 15.69 -6.02 -3.62
CA ASP A 215 16.37 -5.19 -2.62
C ASP A 215 15.63 -5.30 -1.28
N ALA A 216 16.30 -5.99 -0.35
CA ALA A 216 15.73 -6.47 0.89
C ALA A 216 16.69 -6.25 2.07
N ARG A 217 16.11 -6.05 3.24
CA ARG A 217 16.81 -6.06 4.53
C ARG A 217 15.99 -6.79 5.59
N ALA A 218 16.61 -7.11 6.72
CA ALA A 218 15.84 -7.61 7.87
C ALA A 218 14.75 -6.60 8.26
N ALA A 219 13.54 -7.08 8.53
CA ALA A 219 12.44 -6.20 8.91
C ALA A 219 12.76 -5.47 10.23
N GLU A 220 12.55 -4.16 10.28
CA GLU A 220 12.85 -3.34 11.47
C GLU A 220 11.56 -2.79 12.09
N PRO A 221 11.45 -2.66 13.43
CA PRO A 221 10.36 -1.94 14.08
C PRO A 221 10.41 -0.42 13.76
N PRO A 222 9.34 0.35 14.02
CA PRO A 222 8.06 -0.07 14.59
C PRO A 222 7.19 -0.82 13.58
N PHE A 223 6.34 -1.71 14.09
CA PHE A 223 5.37 -2.45 13.31
C PHE A 223 3.96 -1.99 13.67
N TRP A 224 3.21 -1.51 12.68
CA TRP A 224 1.89 -0.89 12.92
C TRP A 224 0.87 -1.88 13.49
N TRP A 225 1.03 -3.18 13.23
CA TRP A 225 0.15 -4.21 13.79
C TRP A 225 0.34 -4.41 15.29
N ASN A 226 1.39 -3.87 15.91
CA ASN A 226 1.48 -3.86 17.37
C ASN A 226 0.48 -2.88 18.01
N GLU A 227 -0.06 -1.94 17.23
CA GLU A 227 -1.11 -1.01 17.67
C GLU A 227 -2.53 -1.58 17.44
N SER A 228 -2.64 -2.76 16.80
CA SER A 228 -3.92 -3.35 16.41
C SER A 228 -4.73 -3.93 17.57
N GLU A 229 -4.16 -4.06 18.77
CA GLU A 229 -4.90 -4.47 19.98
C GLU A 229 -6.06 -3.51 20.30
N SER A 230 -5.98 -2.27 19.83
CA SER A 230 -7.03 -1.26 19.97
C SER A 230 -8.16 -1.38 18.93
N CYS A 231 -8.02 -2.27 17.96
CA CYS A 231 -9.00 -2.50 16.91
C CYS A 231 -10.08 -3.49 17.37
N PRO A 232 -11.34 -3.37 16.89
CA PRO A 232 -12.36 -4.35 17.17
C PRO A 232 -11.91 -5.72 16.67
N THR A 233 -11.96 -6.69 17.57
CA THR A 233 -11.72 -8.10 17.28
C THR A 233 -13.04 -8.78 16.96
N GLY A 234 -13.01 -9.76 16.06
CA GLY A 234 -14.14 -10.65 15.82
C GLY A 234 -14.11 -11.84 16.79
N VAL A 235 -14.33 -13.04 16.25
CA VAL A 235 -14.08 -14.29 16.97
C VAL A 235 -13.09 -15.11 16.15
N ALA A 236 -11.93 -15.39 16.73
CA ALA A 236 -10.94 -16.28 16.10
C ALA A 236 -11.53 -17.69 15.90
N SER A 237 -11.29 -18.29 14.75
CA SER A 237 -11.60 -19.71 14.54
C SER A 237 -10.80 -20.56 15.53
N GLY A 238 -11.50 -21.38 16.32
CA GLY A 238 -10.88 -22.38 17.18
C GLY A 238 -10.42 -23.63 16.43
N GLU A 239 -10.74 -23.74 15.14
CA GLU A 239 -10.36 -24.90 14.33
C GLU A 239 -8.86 -24.86 14.02
N ILE A 240 -8.18 -25.97 14.29
CA ILE A 240 -6.76 -26.11 14.00
C ILE A 240 -6.62 -26.44 12.50
N PRO A 241 -5.87 -25.66 11.72
CA PRO A 241 -5.65 -25.98 10.31
C PRO A 241 -4.97 -27.34 10.17
N ALA A 242 -5.64 -28.29 9.52
CA ALA A 242 -5.06 -29.59 9.19
C ALA A 242 -4.04 -29.53 8.03
N SER A 243 -3.94 -28.37 7.36
CA SER A 243 -3.04 -28.16 6.23
C SER A 243 -1.57 -28.15 6.65
N SER A 244 -0.70 -28.57 5.74
CA SER A 244 0.76 -28.43 5.82
C SER A 244 1.32 -27.36 4.87
N ARG A 245 0.45 -26.56 4.23
CA ARG A 245 0.87 -25.58 3.22
C ARG A 245 1.29 -24.26 3.85
N VAL A 246 2.46 -23.76 3.45
CA VAL A 246 2.85 -22.36 3.59
C VAL A 246 2.43 -21.63 2.32
N VAL A 247 1.34 -20.88 2.40
CA VAL A 247 0.67 -20.29 1.24
C VAL A 247 1.21 -18.89 0.94
N TYR A 248 1.36 -18.58 -0.34
CA TYR A 248 1.73 -17.24 -0.83
C TYR A 248 0.95 -16.91 -2.10
N LEU A 249 0.85 -15.62 -2.42
CA LEU A 249 0.16 -15.13 -3.60
C LEU A 249 0.94 -15.49 -4.87
N ARG A 250 0.29 -16.09 -5.86
CA ARG A 250 0.92 -16.42 -7.13
C ARG A 250 1.41 -15.15 -7.83
N GLY A 251 2.64 -15.20 -8.34
CA GLY A 251 3.32 -14.06 -8.96
C GLY A 251 4.13 -13.20 -7.98
N ASP A 252 4.01 -13.41 -6.67
CA ASP A 252 4.89 -12.77 -5.68
C ASP A 252 6.16 -13.61 -5.49
N GLU A 253 7.18 -13.30 -6.29
CA GLU A 253 8.47 -14.00 -6.30
C GLU A 253 9.24 -13.89 -4.97
N VAL A 254 9.05 -12.77 -4.25
CA VAL A 254 9.64 -12.57 -2.92
C VAL A 254 8.94 -13.48 -1.90
N ALA A 255 7.60 -13.52 -1.90
CA ALA A 255 6.85 -14.41 -1.04
C ALA A 255 7.14 -15.89 -1.33
N ARG A 256 7.30 -16.25 -2.61
CA ARG A 256 7.71 -17.59 -3.04
C ARG A 256 9.05 -18.00 -2.42
N GLY A 257 10.09 -17.20 -2.64
CA GLY A 257 11.43 -17.49 -2.14
C GLY A 257 11.49 -17.59 -0.60
N LEU A 258 10.76 -16.70 0.09
CA LEU A 258 10.60 -16.77 1.55
C LEU A 258 9.86 -18.04 2.00
N ALA A 259 8.75 -18.41 1.36
CA ALA A 259 7.98 -19.60 1.71
C ALA A 259 8.79 -20.88 1.51
N GLU A 260 9.50 -20.99 0.38
CA GLU A 260 10.40 -22.11 0.08
C GLU A 260 11.53 -22.21 1.11
N ARG A 261 12.14 -21.08 1.48
CA ARG A 261 13.19 -21.04 2.49
C ARG A 261 12.69 -21.43 3.87
N ILE A 262 11.50 -20.98 4.27
CA ILE A 262 10.87 -21.35 5.55
C ILE A 262 10.59 -22.86 5.60
N VAL A 263 10.07 -23.44 4.53
CA VAL A 263 9.83 -24.89 4.41
C VAL A 263 11.15 -25.65 4.52
N ALA A 264 12.21 -25.18 3.86
CA ALA A 264 13.53 -25.80 3.94
C ALA A 264 14.11 -25.74 5.37
N LEU A 265 13.97 -24.61 6.06
CA LEU A 265 14.42 -24.44 7.46
C LEU A 265 13.65 -25.31 8.45
N ALA A 266 12.37 -25.57 8.20
CA ALA A 266 11.55 -26.44 9.04
C ALA A 266 12.00 -27.91 9.01
N GLY A 267 12.72 -28.32 7.96
CA GLY A 267 13.13 -29.69 7.72
C GLY A 267 11.98 -30.59 7.25
N SER A 268 12.33 -31.72 6.63
CA SER A 268 11.37 -32.65 6.03
C SER A 268 10.42 -33.30 7.04
N ALA A 269 10.84 -33.44 8.31
CA ALA A 269 10.02 -33.98 9.39
C ALA A 269 8.78 -33.12 9.70
N ALA A 270 8.79 -31.83 9.36
CA ALA A 270 7.66 -30.94 9.55
C ALA A 270 6.55 -31.12 8.50
N GLY A 271 6.81 -31.84 7.39
CA GLY A 271 5.83 -32.10 6.33
C GLY A 271 5.32 -30.85 5.60
N LEU A 272 5.99 -29.70 5.77
CA LEU A 272 5.56 -28.43 5.20
C LEU A 272 5.84 -28.39 3.70
N ARG A 273 5.00 -27.65 2.96
CA ARG A 273 5.23 -27.37 1.54
C ARG A 273 4.82 -25.96 1.18
N ALA A 274 5.59 -25.29 0.32
CA ALA A 274 5.23 -23.99 -0.21
C ALA A 274 4.15 -24.16 -1.28
N ALA A 275 3.15 -23.28 -1.31
CA ALA A 275 2.06 -23.37 -2.28
C ALA A 275 1.58 -21.99 -2.76
N ALA A 276 1.72 -21.74 -4.06
CA ALA A 276 1.15 -20.57 -4.72
C ALA A 276 -0.37 -20.70 -4.85
N VAL A 277 -1.08 -19.61 -4.57
CA VAL A 277 -2.55 -19.51 -4.71
C VAL A 277 -2.91 -18.31 -5.58
N GLU A 278 -3.96 -18.47 -6.39
CA GLU A 278 -4.45 -17.39 -7.26
C GLU A 278 -5.03 -16.23 -6.42
N PRO A 279 -4.94 -14.97 -6.91
CA PRO A 279 -5.43 -13.81 -6.16
C PRO A 279 -6.89 -13.92 -5.68
N GLU A 280 -7.74 -14.55 -6.48
CA GLU A 280 -9.18 -14.72 -6.24
C GLU A 280 -9.47 -15.63 -5.03
N GLU A 281 -8.61 -16.61 -4.80
CA GLU A 281 -8.71 -17.59 -3.71
C GLU A 281 -7.91 -17.16 -2.47
N PHE A 282 -6.89 -16.33 -2.66
CA PHE A 282 -5.93 -16.00 -1.61
C PHE A 282 -6.58 -15.22 -0.45
N VAL A 283 -7.39 -14.21 -0.74
CA VAL A 283 -8.02 -13.37 0.30
C VAL A 283 -8.98 -14.17 1.17
N PRO A 284 -9.93 -14.96 0.62
CA PRO A 284 -10.77 -15.85 1.42
C PRO A 284 -9.96 -16.80 2.30
N LEU A 285 -8.94 -17.47 1.75
CA LEU A 285 -8.09 -18.40 2.50
C LEU A 285 -7.32 -17.71 3.63
N LEU A 286 -6.80 -16.51 3.38
CA LEU A 286 -6.09 -15.73 4.38
C LEU A 286 -7.03 -15.36 5.53
N ARG A 287 -8.24 -14.87 5.23
CA ARG A 287 -9.20 -14.45 6.26
C ARG A 287 -9.69 -15.61 7.13
N THR A 288 -9.91 -16.79 6.56
CA THR A 288 -10.33 -17.98 7.32
C THR A 288 -9.19 -18.57 8.15
N GLY A 289 -7.93 -18.30 7.79
CA GLY A 289 -6.77 -18.88 8.46
C GLY A 289 -6.70 -20.41 8.31
N SER A 290 -7.26 -20.98 7.24
CA SER A 290 -7.39 -22.44 7.04
C SER A 290 -6.10 -23.15 6.61
N GLU A 291 -5.00 -22.43 6.41
CA GLU A 291 -3.71 -22.98 5.98
C GLU A 291 -2.68 -22.99 7.12
N ARG A 292 -1.58 -23.73 6.96
CA ARG A 292 -0.58 -23.88 8.04
C ARG A 292 0.05 -22.55 8.44
N ALA A 293 0.39 -21.76 7.43
CA ALA A 293 0.93 -20.42 7.53
C ALA A 293 0.82 -19.71 6.17
N TYR A 294 1.04 -18.39 6.18
CA TYR A 294 1.01 -17.55 4.99
C TYR A 294 2.25 -16.67 4.95
N VAL A 295 2.82 -16.46 3.77
CA VAL A 295 3.80 -15.41 3.54
C VAL A 295 3.11 -14.28 2.79
N VAL A 296 3.00 -13.12 3.44
CA VAL A 296 2.27 -11.97 2.89
C VAL A 296 3.09 -10.70 2.98
N ALA A 297 2.94 -9.81 2.00
CA ALA A 297 3.48 -8.46 2.05
C ALA A 297 2.47 -7.52 2.72
N LEU A 298 2.86 -6.91 3.83
CA LEU A 298 2.10 -5.84 4.48
C LEU A 298 2.72 -4.49 4.12
N PRO A 299 1.92 -3.40 4.04
CA PRO A 299 2.48 -2.07 3.88
C PRO A 299 3.38 -1.75 5.08
N ARG A 300 4.54 -1.13 4.84
CA ARG A 300 5.49 -0.80 5.93
C ARG A 300 4.91 0.22 6.90
N ARG A 301 3.98 1.05 6.42
CA ARG A 301 3.25 2.07 7.16
C ARG A 301 1.80 2.11 6.67
N THR A 302 0.86 2.39 7.55
CA THR A 302 -0.56 2.55 7.20
C THR A 302 -1.19 3.67 8.02
N LEU A 303 -2.16 4.37 7.42
CA LEU A 303 -2.99 5.35 8.11
C LEU A 303 -4.22 4.70 8.76
N ALA A 304 -4.54 3.46 8.40
CA ALA A 304 -5.73 2.73 8.82
C ALA A 304 -5.38 1.33 9.36
N PRO A 305 -4.60 1.23 10.46
CA PRO A 305 -4.11 -0.06 10.98
C PRO A 305 -5.24 -1.07 11.26
N CYS A 306 -6.42 -0.61 11.71
CA CYS A 306 -7.55 -1.51 11.95
C CYS A 306 -8.16 -2.09 10.68
N ARG A 307 -8.20 -1.31 9.58
CA ARG A 307 -8.67 -1.81 8.29
C ARG A 307 -7.69 -2.84 7.73
N GLU A 308 -6.39 -2.57 7.81
CA GLU A 308 -5.36 -3.53 7.39
C GLU A 308 -5.40 -4.81 8.25
N SER A 309 -5.61 -4.68 9.56
CA SER A 309 -5.73 -5.81 10.49
C SER A 309 -6.97 -6.66 10.20
N ALA A 310 -8.10 -6.06 9.82
CA ALA A 310 -9.35 -6.76 9.51
C ALA A 310 -9.28 -7.66 8.24
N ALA A 311 -8.21 -7.50 7.44
CA ALA A 311 -7.91 -8.38 6.32
C ALA A 311 -7.08 -9.62 6.73
N LEU A 312 -6.52 -9.63 7.95
CA LEU A 312 -5.71 -10.72 8.47
C LEU A 312 -6.58 -11.73 9.24
N PRO A 313 -6.16 -13.00 9.32
CA PRO A 313 -6.83 -13.97 10.17
C PRO A 313 -6.77 -13.53 11.62
N GLU A 314 -7.89 -13.68 12.31
CA GLU A 314 -8.02 -13.17 13.66
C GLU A 314 -7.12 -13.90 14.67
N GLY A 315 -6.48 -13.12 15.54
CA GLY A 315 -5.52 -13.64 16.53
C GLY A 315 -4.25 -14.23 15.91
N ALA A 316 -4.04 -14.07 14.60
CA ALA A 316 -2.87 -14.61 13.93
C ALA A 316 -1.59 -14.04 14.52
N ARG A 317 -0.61 -14.91 14.74
CA ARG A 317 0.74 -14.51 15.10
C ARG A 317 1.43 -13.96 13.86
N ILE A 318 1.93 -12.74 13.97
CA ILE A 318 2.63 -12.04 12.89
C ILE A 318 4.12 -12.02 13.19
N GLN A 319 4.90 -12.69 12.34
CA GLN A 319 6.35 -12.74 12.48
C GLN A 319 7.00 -11.96 11.33
N PRO A 320 7.63 -10.79 11.61
CA PRO A 320 8.30 -10.00 10.58
C PRO A 320 9.49 -10.76 9.99
N LEU A 321 9.61 -10.81 8.66
CA LEU A 321 10.72 -11.46 7.97
C LEU A 321 11.69 -10.41 7.41
N ILE A 322 11.29 -9.71 6.35
CA ILE A 322 12.15 -8.77 5.62
C ILE A 322 11.36 -7.52 5.22
N ASP A 323 12.05 -6.38 5.14
CA ASP A 323 11.56 -5.19 4.46
C ASP A 323 12.07 -5.19 3.02
N THR A 324 11.24 -4.76 2.06
CA THR A 324 11.64 -4.56 0.66
C THR A 324 11.27 -3.16 0.16
N ARG A 325 12.03 -2.67 -0.82
CA ARG A 325 11.75 -1.39 -1.48
C ARG A 325 11.76 -1.54 -2.99
N ALA A 326 11.16 -0.55 -3.66
CA ALA A 326 11.21 -0.39 -5.09
C ALA A 326 12.24 0.68 -5.48
N TYR A 327 12.51 0.78 -6.77
CA TYR A 327 13.32 1.81 -7.40
C TYR A 327 12.47 2.59 -8.41
N ALA A 328 12.67 3.90 -8.45
CA ALA A 328 12.21 4.74 -9.55
C ALA A 328 13.36 4.90 -10.56
N ILE A 329 13.18 4.35 -11.75
CA ILE A 329 14.04 4.56 -12.91
C ILE A 329 13.48 5.74 -13.70
N VAL A 330 14.27 6.80 -13.83
CA VAL A 330 13.83 8.09 -14.39
C VAL A 330 14.73 8.48 -15.56
N ARG A 331 14.14 8.79 -16.71
CA ARG A 331 14.86 9.34 -17.85
C ARG A 331 15.24 10.79 -17.59
N LYS A 332 16.45 11.18 -17.98
CA LYS A 332 16.87 12.59 -17.94
C LYS A 332 15.89 13.46 -18.74
N GLY A 333 15.47 14.57 -18.12
CA GLY A 333 14.50 15.49 -18.68
C GLY A 333 13.04 15.17 -18.32
N ALA A 334 12.77 14.02 -17.69
CA ALA A 334 11.45 13.73 -17.14
C ALA A 334 11.00 14.81 -16.14
N PRO A 335 9.68 15.01 -15.94
CA PRO A 335 9.18 15.92 -14.92
C PRO A 335 9.67 15.54 -13.51
N PRO A 336 9.79 16.51 -12.59
CA PRO A 336 10.17 16.25 -11.22
C PRO A 336 9.22 15.27 -10.54
N LEU A 337 9.76 14.48 -9.62
CA LEU A 337 9.03 13.47 -8.86
C LEU A 337 9.07 13.81 -7.38
N ALA A 338 7.95 13.56 -6.70
CA ALA A 338 7.86 13.57 -5.24
C ALA A 338 7.58 12.16 -4.74
N VAL A 339 8.02 11.87 -3.52
CA VAL A 339 7.71 10.63 -2.81
C VAL A 339 6.75 10.94 -1.68
N GLU A 340 5.59 10.29 -1.71
CA GLU A 340 4.55 10.40 -0.69
C GLU A 340 4.93 9.55 0.55
N TRP A 341 4.23 9.76 1.66
CA TRP A 341 4.51 9.11 2.95
C TRP A 341 4.55 7.57 2.93
N ASP A 342 3.77 6.94 2.05
CA ASP A 342 3.70 5.49 1.86
C ASP A 342 4.79 4.93 0.92
N GLY A 343 5.67 5.80 0.41
CA GLY A 343 6.74 5.44 -0.52
C GLY A 343 6.33 5.49 -2.00
N THR A 344 5.07 5.84 -2.31
CA THR A 344 4.61 5.96 -3.69
C THR A 344 5.21 7.19 -4.37
N VAL A 345 5.52 7.05 -5.65
CA VAL A 345 5.98 8.16 -6.50
C VAL A 345 4.79 8.93 -7.06
N ARG A 346 4.89 10.26 -7.07
CA ARG A 346 3.95 11.15 -7.75
C ARG A 346 4.73 12.08 -8.68
N VAL A 347 4.24 12.26 -9.90
CA VAL A 347 4.76 13.28 -10.81
C VAL A 347 4.26 14.64 -10.36
N VAL A 348 5.15 15.62 -10.24
CA VAL A 348 4.78 16.99 -9.87
C VAL A 348 5.04 17.96 -11.02
N PRO A 349 4.26 19.06 -11.13
CA PRO A 349 4.57 20.12 -12.08
C PRO A 349 5.97 20.69 -11.86
N ARG A 350 6.59 21.18 -12.93
CA ARG A 350 7.88 21.89 -12.86
C ARG A 350 7.76 23.24 -12.16
#